data_AF-A0A1Y1ZIJ4-F1
#
_entry.id   AF-A0A1Y1ZIJ4-F1
#
_cell.length_a   1.000
_cell.length_b   1.000
_cell.length_c   1.000
_cell.angle_alpha   90.00
_cell.angle_beta   90.00
_cell.angle_gamma   90.00
#
_symmetry.space_group_name_H-M   'P 1'
#
loop_
_entity.id
_entity.type
_entity.pdbx_description
1 polymer ?
#
loop_
_entity_poly.entity_id
_entity_poly.type
_entity_poly.pdbx_seq_one_letter_code
_entity_poly.pdbx_strand_id
1 'polypeptide(L)'
;MATPNGDKSHTTDKFAFLMAHTLDSKYRGKESFYQHLYNVYSYLKAQSLPDEVCDAGLYHSVYGTEFYNFQNGSITRDVVRSYIGEYAEELAYTFCQLKKNRFDSIVSNTSGWALKQHLDLCRLEYANFWDNKSIRDVQSQMDILQKTIERLEGKQES
;
A
#
# COMPACT_ATOMS: atom_id res chain seq x y z
N MET A 1 23.77 43.28 -4.82
CA MET A 1 22.44 43.11 -4.20
C MET A 1 22.03 41.66 -4.39
N ALA A 2 22.02 40.87 -3.31
CA ALA A 2 21.39 39.54 -3.27
C ALA A 2 19.86 39.76 -3.13
N THR A 3 18.96 38.94 -3.69
CA THR A 3 18.84 37.47 -3.51
C THR A 3 18.22 36.76 -4.72
N PRO A 4 18.44 35.43 -4.85
CA PRO A 4 17.87 34.58 -5.90
C PRO A 4 16.48 34.07 -5.50
N ASN A 5 15.52 34.07 -6.43
CA ASN A 5 14.18 33.52 -6.22
C ASN A 5 14.20 31.98 -6.31
N GLY A 6 14.28 31.36 -5.14
CA GLY A 6 13.41 30.26 -4.72
C GLY A 6 13.38 29.01 -5.61
N ASP A 7 14.40 28.18 -5.47
CA ASP A 7 14.27 26.74 -5.66
C ASP A 7 13.19 26.21 -4.72
N LYS A 8 11.99 25.92 -5.24
CA LYS A 8 10.99 25.14 -4.52
C LYS A 8 11.34 23.67 -4.65
N SER A 9 12.41 23.26 -3.99
CA SER A 9 12.56 21.90 -3.50
C SER A 9 11.49 21.70 -2.42
N HIS A 10 10.24 21.47 -2.86
CA HIS A 10 9.28 20.78 -2.03
C HIS A 10 9.86 19.39 -1.84
N THR A 11 10.39 19.13 -0.64
CA THR A 11 10.86 17.83 -0.24
C THR A 11 9.79 16.79 -0.57
N THR A 12 10.07 15.95 -1.57
CA THR A 12 9.22 14.85 -2.06
C THR A 12 9.23 13.70 -1.05
N ASP A 13 8.98 14.00 0.22
CA ASP A 13 9.02 13.01 1.29
C ASP A 13 7.65 12.36 1.44
N LYS A 14 7.52 11.19 0.81
CA LYS A 14 6.34 10.33 0.86
C LYS A 14 5.93 9.97 2.31
N PHE A 15 6.88 9.84 3.24
CA PHE A 15 6.58 9.55 4.64
C PHE A 15 6.02 10.78 5.35
N ALA A 16 6.64 11.94 5.16
CA ALA A 16 6.18 13.19 5.77
C ALA A 16 4.77 13.55 5.31
N PHE A 17 4.49 13.40 4.00
CA PHE A 17 3.15 13.60 3.45
C PHE A 17 2.13 12.69 4.16
N LEU A 18 2.40 11.39 4.22
CA LEU A 18 1.45 10.44 4.78
C LEU A 18 1.26 10.66 6.30
N MET A 19 2.35 10.89 7.03
CA MET A 19 2.32 11.13 8.47
C MET A 19 1.42 12.35 8.79
N ALA A 20 1.59 13.46 8.07
CA ALA A 20 0.78 14.67 8.26
C ALA A 20 -0.74 14.43 8.09
N HIS A 21 -1.12 13.41 7.33
CA HIS A 21 -2.53 13.10 7.04
C HIS A 21 -3.09 11.93 7.87
N THR A 22 -2.24 11.17 8.58
CA THR A 22 -2.65 9.88 9.20
C THR A 22 -2.25 9.71 10.67
N LEU A 23 -1.49 10.66 11.24
CA LEU A 23 -0.95 10.54 12.60
C LEU A 23 -2.03 10.54 13.69
N ASP A 24 -3.08 11.36 13.54
CA ASP A 24 -4.09 11.56 14.59
C ASP A 24 -5.23 10.52 14.56
N SER A 25 -5.23 9.57 13.63
CA SER A 25 -6.25 8.50 13.60
C SER A 25 -5.80 7.28 14.40
N LYS A 26 -6.59 6.94 15.42
CA LYS A 26 -6.48 5.64 16.07
C LYS A 26 -6.88 4.54 15.09
N TYR A 27 -6.03 3.54 14.91
CA TYR A 27 -6.31 2.40 14.04
C TYR A 27 -6.16 1.09 14.80
N ARG A 28 -7.30 0.42 15.06
CA ARG A 28 -7.41 -0.96 15.57
C ARG A 28 -6.26 -1.42 16.49
N GLY A 29 -6.19 -0.89 17.72
CA GLY A 29 -5.19 -1.33 18.71
C GLY A 29 -3.76 -0.86 18.47
N LYS A 30 -3.50 -0.05 17.42
CA LYS A 30 -2.23 0.63 17.17
C LYS A 30 -2.28 2.09 17.61
N GLU A 31 -1.10 2.66 17.82
CA GLU A 31 -0.91 4.07 18.19
C GLU A 31 -1.48 5.02 17.12
N SER A 32 -1.30 4.70 15.83
CA SER A 32 -1.88 5.46 14.72
C SER A 32 -2.10 4.62 13.45
N PHE A 33 -2.90 5.13 12.50
CA PHE A 33 -3.01 4.57 11.16
C PHE A 33 -1.70 4.67 10.38
N TYR A 34 -0.93 5.74 10.57
CA TYR A 34 0.42 5.86 10.01
C TYR A 34 1.29 4.66 10.39
N GLN A 35 1.26 4.23 11.66
CA GLN A 35 2.06 3.10 12.12
C GLN A 35 1.70 1.79 11.41
N HIS A 36 0.41 1.57 11.11
CA HIS A 36 -0.03 0.43 10.30
C HIS A 36 0.60 0.48 8.89
N LEU A 37 0.46 1.61 8.21
CA LEU A 37 0.99 1.80 6.86
C LEU A 37 2.52 1.63 6.81
N TYR A 38 3.21 2.21 7.79
CA TYR A 38 4.66 2.10 7.93
C TYR A 38 5.13 0.66 8.22
N ASN A 39 4.39 -0.11 9.03
CA ASN A 39 4.71 -1.50 9.29
C ASN A 39 4.58 -2.37 8.04
N VAL A 40 3.53 -2.15 7.24
CA VAL A 40 3.34 -2.85 5.96
C VAL A 40 4.49 -2.54 5.01
N TYR A 41 4.84 -1.25 4.84
CA TYR A 41 6.01 -0.82 4.07
C TYR A 41 7.30 -1.51 4.54
N SER A 42 7.56 -1.48 5.85
CA SER A 42 8.78 -2.03 6.45
C SER A 42 8.88 -3.54 6.27
N TYR A 43 7.74 -4.23 6.37
CA TYR A 43 7.67 -5.67 6.10
C TYR A 43 8.06 -5.98 4.65
N LEU A 44 7.45 -5.29 3.68
CA LEU A 44 7.74 -5.48 2.25
C LEU A 44 9.22 -5.18 1.93
N LYS A 45 9.79 -4.11 2.51
CA LYS A 45 11.22 -3.80 2.36
C LYS A 45 12.12 -4.88 2.96
N ALA A 46 11.77 -5.43 4.13
CA ALA A 46 12.52 -6.52 4.74
C ALA A 46 12.51 -7.80 3.89
N GLN A 47 11.49 -8.01 3.06
CA GLN A 47 11.43 -9.09 2.08
C GLN A 47 12.20 -8.79 0.78
N SER A 48 12.92 -7.66 0.70
CA SER A 48 13.67 -7.22 -0.50
C SER A 48 12.79 -7.08 -1.75
N LEU A 49 11.52 -6.71 -1.58
CA LEU A 49 10.61 -6.47 -2.69
C LEU A 49 10.94 -5.15 -3.41
N PRO A 50 10.52 -5.01 -4.69
CA PRO A 50 10.70 -3.76 -5.44
C PRO A 50 10.14 -2.54 -4.70
N ASP A 51 10.80 -1.39 -4.82
CA ASP A 51 10.42 -0.16 -4.12
C ASP A 51 8.99 0.27 -4.44
N GLU A 52 8.56 0.10 -5.68
CA GLU A 52 7.19 0.37 -6.11
C GLU A 52 6.12 -0.47 -5.37
N VAL A 53 6.43 -1.70 -4.98
CA VAL A 53 5.53 -2.55 -4.19
C VAL A 53 5.52 -2.10 -2.73
N CYS A 54 6.71 -1.76 -2.21
CA CYS A 54 6.85 -1.25 -0.86
C CYS A 54 6.07 0.07 -0.69
N ASP A 55 6.21 0.97 -1.66
CA ASP A 55 5.56 2.27 -1.69
C ASP A 55 4.05 2.16 -1.88
N ALA A 56 3.60 1.18 -2.69
CA ALA A 56 2.18 0.81 -2.71
C ALA A 56 1.72 0.37 -1.32
N GLY A 57 2.53 -0.41 -0.58
CA GLY A 57 2.33 -0.75 0.83
C GLY A 57 2.12 0.44 1.76
N LEU A 58 2.96 1.46 1.61
CA LEU A 58 2.87 2.68 2.39
C LEU A 58 1.56 3.45 2.11
N TYR A 59 1.03 3.39 0.89
CA TYR A 59 -0.16 4.14 0.46
C TYR A 59 -1.42 3.27 0.26
N HIS A 60 -1.39 1.98 0.59
CA HIS A 60 -2.36 1.00 0.12
C HIS A 60 -3.83 1.25 0.53
N SER A 61 -4.04 2.06 1.56
CA SER A 61 -5.36 2.45 2.08
C SER A 61 -5.60 3.96 2.03
N VAL A 62 -4.79 4.73 1.29
CA VAL A 62 -4.83 6.20 1.25
C VAL A 62 -6.15 6.76 0.68
N TYR A 63 -6.85 6.00 -0.16
CA TYR A 63 -8.16 6.38 -0.72
C TYR A 63 -9.35 5.80 0.06
N GLY A 64 -9.10 5.11 1.16
CA GLY A 64 -10.11 4.46 1.99
C GLY A 64 -11.02 5.48 2.70
N THR A 65 -12.31 5.46 2.36
CA THR A 65 -13.33 6.37 2.90
C THR A 65 -13.69 6.13 4.36
N GLU A 66 -13.26 5.03 4.96
CA GLU A 66 -13.65 4.63 6.33
C GLU A 66 -12.79 5.27 7.43
N PHE A 67 -11.58 5.75 7.10
CA PHE A 67 -10.65 6.30 8.11
C PHE A 67 -10.54 7.81 8.07
N TYR A 68 -10.86 8.45 6.94
CA TYR A 68 -10.73 9.89 6.80
C TYR A 68 -11.75 10.47 5.84
N ASN A 69 -12.49 11.45 6.34
CA ASN A 69 -13.10 12.49 5.52
C ASN A 69 -11.96 13.32 4.91
N PHE A 70 -11.37 12.86 3.80
CA PHE A 70 -10.47 13.67 2.95
C PHE A 70 -11.26 14.78 2.23
N GLN A 71 -12.06 15.53 3.00
CA GLN A 71 -13.13 16.42 2.56
C GLN A 71 -12.67 17.64 1.74
N ASN A 72 -11.36 17.82 1.52
CA ASN A 72 -10.83 18.93 0.74
C ASN A 72 -10.16 18.53 -0.59
N GLY A 73 -10.25 17.27 -1.03
CA GLY A 73 -9.73 16.87 -2.35
C GLY A 73 -8.20 16.98 -2.50
N SER A 74 -7.46 17.04 -1.40
CA SER A 74 -6.00 17.19 -1.40
C SER A 74 -5.26 15.91 -1.80
N ILE A 75 -5.85 14.73 -1.55
CA ILE A 75 -5.29 13.44 -1.94
C ILE A 75 -5.95 12.96 -3.23
N THR A 76 -5.43 13.45 -4.35
CA THR A 76 -5.79 12.96 -5.68
C THR A 76 -4.82 11.87 -6.12
N ARG A 77 -5.23 11.10 -7.14
CA ARG A 77 -4.33 10.11 -7.76
C ARG A 77 -3.03 10.75 -8.26
N ASP A 78 -3.11 11.92 -8.87
CA ASP A 78 -1.94 12.62 -9.40
C ASP A 78 -1.00 13.10 -8.30
N VAL A 79 -1.55 13.57 -7.17
CA VAL A 79 -0.75 13.92 -6.00
C VAL A 79 -0.01 12.68 -5.49
N VAL A 80 -0.70 11.56 -5.30
CA VAL A 80 -0.06 10.32 -4.81
C VAL A 80 1.00 9.82 -5.80
N ARG A 81 0.70 9.79 -7.12
CA ARG A 81 1.68 9.43 -8.17
C ARG A 81 2.94 10.27 -8.09
N SER A 82 2.83 11.56 -7.77
CA SER A 82 4.00 12.44 -7.63
C SER A 82 4.94 12.04 -6.49
N TYR A 83 4.46 11.28 -5.49
CA TYR A 83 5.26 10.80 -4.37
C TYR A 83 5.80 9.38 -4.55
N ILE A 84 5.02 8.48 -5.16
CA ILE A 84 5.35 7.03 -5.19
C ILE A 84 5.51 6.45 -6.60
N GLY A 85 5.30 7.26 -7.63
CA GLY A 85 5.33 6.82 -9.02
C GLY A 85 4.02 6.16 -9.48
N GLU A 86 3.95 5.90 -10.77
CA GLU A 86 2.72 5.49 -11.46
C GLU A 86 2.26 4.08 -11.07
N TYR A 87 3.17 3.10 -11.10
CA TYR A 87 2.82 1.71 -10.80
C TYR A 87 2.47 1.49 -9.33
N ALA A 88 3.21 2.10 -8.40
CA ALA A 88 2.92 2.01 -6.97
C ALA A 88 1.54 2.59 -6.64
N GLU A 89 1.20 3.73 -7.25
CA GLU A 89 -0.10 4.35 -7.07
C GLU A 89 -1.22 3.52 -7.69
N GLU A 90 -1.01 2.91 -8.85
CA GLU A 90 -2.00 2.01 -9.46
C GLU A 90 -2.29 0.78 -8.58
N LEU A 91 -1.26 0.19 -7.96
CA LEU A 91 -1.43 -0.88 -6.99
C LEU A 91 -2.22 -0.42 -5.76
N ALA A 92 -1.86 0.72 -5.18
CA ALA A 92 -2.56 1.28 -4.02
C ALA A 92 -4.02 1.62 -4.33
N TYR A 93 -4.29 2.21 -5.50
CA TYR A 93 -5.62 2.51 -5.98
C TYR A 93 -6.44 1.23 -6.17
N THR A 94 -5.91 0.25 -6.90
CA THR A 94 -6.56 -1.05 -7.13
C THR A 94 -6.93 -1.69 -5.79
N PHE A 95 -5.98 -1.76 -4.86
CA PHE A 95 -6.20 -2.33 -3.53
C PHE A 95 -7.31 -1.62 -2.76
N CYS A 96 -7.37 -0.29 -2.82
CA CYS A 96 -8.44 0.52 -2.20
C CYS A 96 -9.83 0.27 -2.80
N GLN A 97 -9.93 0.00 -4.10
CA GLN A 97 -11.23 -0.22 -4.77
C GLN A 97 -11.85 -1.56 -4.42
N LEU A 98 -11.05 -2.55 -4.03
CA LEU A 98 -11.49 -3.91 -3.68
C LEU A 98 -12.13 -3.95 -2.27
N LYS A 99 -13.13 -3.10 -1.98
CA LYS A 99 -13.71 -2.96 -0.62
C LYS A 99 -14.43 -4.21 -0.12
N LYS A 100 -15.09 -4.96 -1.00
CA LYS A 100 -15.80 -6.21 -0.66
C LYS A 100 -15.06 -7.38 -1.28
N ASN A 101 -14.86 -8.46 -0.51
CA ASN A 101 -14.21 -9.69 -0.96
C ASN A 101 -12.81 -9.46 -1.56
N ARG A 102 -12.03 -8.53 -0.99
CA ARG A 102 -10.68 -8.20 -1.47
C ARG A 102 -9.80 -9.42 -1.59
N PHE A 103 -9.73 -10.20 -0.52
CA PHE A 103 -8.92 -11.40 -0.43
C PHE A 103 -9.24 -12.38 -1.56
N ASP A 104 -10.51 -12.75 -1.72
CA ASP A 104 -10.95 -13.70 -2.75
C ASP A 104 -10.66 -13.17 -4.16
N SER A 105 -10.87 -11.86 -4.37
CA SER A 105 -10.62 -11.18 -5.64
C SER A 105 -9.14 -11.21 -6.02
N ILE A 106 -8.27 -10.94 -5.04
CA ILE A 106 -6.82 -10.99 -5.20
C ILE A 106 -6.37 -12.41 -5.50
N VAL A 107 -6.65 -13.37 -4.62
CA VAL A 107 -6.16 -14.77 -4.76
C VAL A 107 -6.65 -15.43 -6.05
N SER A 108 -7.89 -15.15 -6.44
CA SER A 108 -8.51 -15.74 -7.64
C SER A 108 -8.28 -14.93 -8.91
N ASN A 109 -7.55 -13.80 -8.83
CA ASN A 109 -7.35 -12.85 -9.93
C ASN A 109 -8.64 -12.54 -10.70
N THR A 110 -9.72 -12.21 -10.00
CA THR A 110 -11.06 -12.07 -10.61
C THR A 110 -11.14 -10.97 -11.65
N SER A 111 -10.26 -9.97 -11.57
CA SER A 111 -10.16 -8.86 -12.52
C SER A 111 -9.21 -9.13 -13.69
N GLY A 112 -8.55 -10.29 -13.73
CA GLY A 112 -7.66 -10.66 -14.84
C GLY A 112 -6.40 -9.81 -14.95
N TRP A 113 -5.82 -9.37 -13.82
CA TRP A 113 -4.57 -8.62 -13.80
C TRP A 113 -3.42 -9.41 -14.44
N ALA A 114 -2.49 -8.68 -15.04
CA ALA A 114 -1.24 -9.25 -15.54
C ALA A 114 -0.46 -9.93 -14.40
N LEU A 115 0.39 -10.89 -14.76
CA LEU A 115 1.11 -11.74 -13.80
C LEU A 115 1.84 -10.92 -12.71
N LYS A 116 2.57 -9.87 -13.10
CA LYS A 116 3.29 -8.99 -12.17
C LYS A 116 2.35 -8.29 -11.19
N GLN A 117 1.28 -7.68 -11.71
CA GLN A 117 0.32 -6.93 -10.88
C GLN A 117 -0.43 -7.86 -9.92
N HIS A 118 -0.82 -9.05 -10.37
CA HIS A 118 -1.45 -10.05 -9.50
C HIS A 118 -0.50 -10.49 -8.37
N LEU A 119 0.75 -10.80 -8.69
CA LEU A 119 1.78 -11.15 -7.70
C LEU A 119 1.98 -10.04 -6.66
N ASP A 120 2.11 -8.80 -7.13
CA ASP A 120 2.35 -7.65 -6.25
C ASP A 120 1.12 -7.35 -5.36
N LEU A 121 -0.11 -7.54 -5.86
CA LEU A 121 -1.34 -7.47 -5.04
C LEU A 121 -1.41 -8.57 -3.98
N CYS A 122 -0.98 -9.80 -4.29
CA CYS A 122 -0.89 -10.87 -3.30
C CYS A 122 0.11 -10.54 -2.19
N ARG A 123 1.29 -10.04 -2.54
CA ARG A 123 2.33 -9.62 -1.58
C ARG A 123 1.83 -8.49 -0.68
N LEU A 124 1.09 -7.53 -1.26
CA LEU A 124 0.49 -6.42 -0.54
C LEU A 124 -0.56 -6.88 0.49
N GLU A 125 -1.48 -7.76 0.10
CA GLU A 125 -2.50 -8.29 1.04
C GLU A 125 -1.86 -9.18 2.12
N TYR A 126 -0.82 -9.95 1.78
CA TYR A 126 -0.07 -10.73 2.76
C TYR A 126 0.56 -9.83 3.84
N ALA A 127 1.24 -8.76 3.43
CA ALA A 127 1.85 -7.81 4.36
C ALA A 127 0.80 -7.09 5.23
N ASN A 128 -0.35 -6.74 4.65
CA ASN A 128 -1.47 -6.18 5.39
C ASN A 128 -2.01 -7.15 6.46
N PHE A 129 -2.14 -8.44 6.16
CA PHE A 129 -2.51 -9.43 7.17
C PHE A 129 -1.43 -9.67 8.22
N TRP A 130 -0.16 -9.73 7.80
CA TRP A 130 0.96 -9.89 8.72
C TRP A 130 0.97 -8.82 9.82
N ASP A 131 0.63 -7.58 9.48
CA ASP A 131 0.59 -6.47 10.43
C ASP A 131 -0.66 -6.49 11.35
N ASN A 132 -1.73 -7.16 10.92
CA ASN A 132 -2.99 -7.29 11.66
C ASN A 132 -3.14 -8.61 12.44
N LYS A 133 -2.19 -9.56 12.31
CA LYS A 133 -2.28 -10.91 12.89
C LYS A 133 -2.39 -10.97 14.41
N SER A 134 -1.93 -9.94 15.12
CA SER A 134 -2.08 -9.86 16.58
C SER A 134 -3.50 -9.45 17.02
N ILE A 135 -4.31 -8.95 16.09
CA ILE A 135 -5.64 -8.36 16.35
C ILE A 135 -6.75 -9.19 15.70
N ARG A 136 -6.42 -10.06 14.72
CA ARG A 136 -7.37 -10.93 14.00
C ARG A 136 -6.69 -12.25 13.66
N ASP A 137 -7.44 -13.36 13.75
CA ASP A 137 -6.98 -14.64 13.19
C ASP A 137 -7.07 -14.58 11.67
N VAL A 138 -5.90 -14.49 11.03
CA VAL A 138 -5.72 -14.37 9.58
C VAL A 138 -4.76 -15.43 9.05
N GLN A 139 -4.35 -16.40 9.87
CA GLN A 139 -3.30 -17.35 9.51
C GLN A 139 -3.67 -18.16 8.27
N SER A 140 -4.92 -18.63 8.22
CA SER A 140 -5.41 -19.41 7.07
C SER A 140 -5.35 -18.63 5.76
N GLN A 141 -5.67 -17.33 5.77
CA GLN A 141 -5.58 -16.46 4.60
C GLN A 141 -4.13 -16.19 4.21
N MET A 142 -3.25 -15.99 5.18
CA MET A 142 -1.82 -15.82 4.93
C MET A 142 -1.22 -17.06 4.27
N ASP A 143 -1.56 -18.26 4.72
CA ASP A 143 -1.09 -19.52 4.12
C ASP A 143 -1.55 -19.68 2.66
N ILE A 144 -2.78 -19.27 2.35
CA ILE A 144 -3.31 -19.27 0.98
C ILE A 144 -2.56 -18.26 0.11
N LEU A 145 -2.31 -17.05 0.62
CA LEU A 145 -1.56 -16.03 -0.10
C LEU A 145 -0.13 -16.47 -0.36
N GLN A 146 0.55 -17.08 0.62
CA GLN A 146 1.91 -17.59 0.47
C GLN A 146 2.01 -18.61 -0.67
N LYS A 147 1.13 -19.62 -0.68
CA LYS A 147 1.06 -20.62 -1.76
C LYS A 147 0.75 -19.98 -3.12
N THR A 148 -0.06 -18.93 -3.11
CA THR A 148 -0.41 -18.20 -4.34
C THR A 148 0.79 -17.44 -4.89
N ILE A 149 1.54 -16.77 -4.03
CA ILE A 149 2.77 -16.03 -4.36
C ILE A 149 3.80 -16.98 -4.97
N GLU A 150 4.12 -18.08 -4.29
CA GLU A 150 5.10 -19.09 -4.77
C GLU A 150 4.75 -19.62 -6.17
N ARG A 151 3.45 -19.91 -6.40
CA ARG A 151 2.96 -20.36 -7.71
C ARG A 151 3.12 -19.29 -8.80
N LEU A 152 2.95 -18.01 -8.47
CA LEU A 152 3.07 -16.91 -9.44
C LEU A 152 4.53 -16.59 -9.74
N GLU A 153 5.42 -16.66 -8.74
CA GLU A 153 6.86 -16.49 -8.91
C GLU A 153 7.44 -17.56 -9.84
N GLY A 154 7.06 -18.84 -9.66
CA GLY A 154 7.49 -19.90 -10.56
C GLY A 154 7.04 -19.73 -12.02
N LYS A 155 5.99 -18.93 -12.27
CA LYS A 155 5.55 -18.58 -13.63
C LYS A 155 6.30 -17.40 -14.24
N GLN A 156 6.94 -16.56 -13.43
CA GLN A 156 7.78 -15.46 -13.95
C GLN A 156 9.14 -15.96 -14.43
N GLU A 157 9.60 -17.09 -13.91
CA GLU A 157 10.88 -17.72 -14.23
C GLU A 157 10.80 -18.73 -15.39
N SER A 158 9.59 -19.02 -15.89
CA SER A 158 9.30 -19.95 -17.00
C SER A 158 9.13 -19.21 -18.33
#